data_AF-A0A6I5ZZ49-F1
#
_entry.id   AF-A0A6I5ZZ49-F1
#
_cell.length_a   1.000
_cell.length_b   1.000
_cell.length_c   1.000
_cell.angle_alpha   90.00
_cell.angle_beta   90.00
_cell.angle_gamma   90.00
#
_symmetry.space_group_name_H-M   'P 1'
#
loop_
_entity.id
_entity.type
_entity.pdbx_description
1 polymer ?
#
loop_
_entity_poly.entity_id
_entity_poly.type
_entity_poly.pdbx_seq_one_letter_code
_entity_poly.pdbx_strand_id
1 'polypeptide(L)'
;MRRTLPRVVAVLTAATLAGALLPGAASAEPGDPDDPLVVGYGSPNIGAAAVDPLWADVAAVPLTRSSGSPAATAQVRSLWDEDYLYTLVEVTDPVLDASSGQLYAQDSVEVFLDLADDKSAGHTTYVPLQDFQFRISHDNRPSFDHGGDDRLISHTRVQDGGYVVESVFAVGDLDVDLAAGTRLGFDVQVNDAAGGTRVGQLFWHDGTGSQWQRPNVFGSVVLGERPDVVPDRVDKVPLFYAVTQAGRVVPAVYDNPQVLDAPLAAARAVLADEAATQDAVDAADADLRAALHALERTGPYPDPKRYEPQAAMPDLFRFLDGSRVGTAEDWAERRDEIAGMAQYYQYGYQAPAPDSLTARLGERSGFDWGCWCSVTSPAVVVEMAQEVDGEVLTRSFAATLQMPDPDSGWAPPYPVVVGFGNVPGAEAFHANGIATIAYTPTDVANENRTGVYYDFSPWQKDVVGADTGTIMGWAWGVSRVVDALAYVDPATASARSPTSTPRPSPSPGTRATARAPSSRGRSTSGSPSSRRTAPGRPGRRAGATSTPARTTGSRTAAPRTRGRPTRRRR
;
A
#
# COMPACT_ATOMS: atom_id res chain seq x y z
N MET A 1 29.96 -59.23 -57.10
CA MET A 1 29.79 -57.94 -57.80
C MET A 1 29.56 -56.85 -56.75
N ARG A 2 30.59 -56.04 -56.47
CA ARG A 2 30.55 -54.94 -55.50
C ARG A 2 29.80 -53.76 -56.15
N ARG A 3 28.68 -53.33 -55.57
CA ARG A 3 27.97 -52.10 -55.99
C ARG A 3 28.45 -50.94 -55.13
N THR A 4 28.94 -49.92 -55.82
CA THR A 4 29.39 -48.62 -55.36
C THR A 4 28.23 -47.78 -54.82
N LEU A 5 28.40 -47.20 -53.63
CA LEU A 5 27.55 -46.14 -53.09
C LEU A 5 28.04 -44.76 -53.59
N PRO A 6 27.17 -43.78 -53.86
CA PRO A 6 27.58 -42.45 -54.28
C PRO A 6 28.07 -41.63 -53.08
N ARG A 7 29.18 -40.91 -53.28
CA ARG A 7 29.69 -39.90 -52.35
C ARG A 7 28.80 -38.66 -52.41
N VAL A 8 28.13 -38.34 -51.30
CA VAL A 8 27.55 -37.01 -51.07
C VAL A 8 28.69 -36.11 -50.58
N VAL A 9 29.00 -35.07 -51.34
CA VAL A 9 29.93 -34.01 -50.94
C VAL A 9 29.14 -33.02 -50.08
N ALA A 10 29.40 -33.04 -48.78
CA ALA A 10 28.94 -31.99 -47.87
C ALA A 10 29.83 -30.76 -48.08
N VAL A 11 29.25 -29.67 -48.57
CA VAL A 11 29.90 -28.35 -48.59
C VAL A 11 29.78 -27.78 -47.18
N LEU A 12 30.86 -27.84 -46.41
CA LEU A 12 31.00 -27.04 -45.19
C LEU A 12 31.30 -25.59 -45.61
N THR A 13 30.32 -24.71 -45.50
CA THR A 13 30.56 -23.27 -45.41
C THR A 13 31.13 -22.98 -44.03
N ALA A 14 32.44 -22.77 -43.96
CA ALA A 14 33.09 -22.23 -42.77
C ALA A 14 32.71 -20.75 -42.61
N ALA A 15 31.72 -20.49 -41.75
CA ALA A 15 31.52 -19.15 -41.21
C ALA A 15 32.65 -18.88 -40.22
N THR A 16 33.59 -18.03 -40.61
CA THR A 16 34.62 -17.49 -39.71
C THR A 16 33.95 -16.57 -38.70
N LEU A 17 33.61 -17.10 -37.52
CA LEU A 17 33.39 -16.28 -36.33
C LEU A 17 34.73 -15.63 -35.99
N ALA A 18 34.85 -14.33 -36.26
CA ALA A 18 35.84 -13.50 -35.60
C ALA A 18 35.37 -13.32 -34.15
N GLY A 19 35.71 -14.28 -33.30
CA GLY A 19 35.56 -14.14 -31.86
C GLY A 19 36.46 -13.02 -31.39
N ALA A 20 35.88 -11.86 -31.09
CA ALA A 20 36.51 -10.93 -30.18
C ALA A 20 36.63 -11.67 -28.84
N LEU A 21 37.87 -12.00 -28.46
CA LEU A 21 38.19 -12.47 -27.12
C LEU A 21 37.89 -11.32 -26.16
N LEU A 22 36.64 -11.26 -25.68
CA LEU A 22 36.32 -10.59 -24.45
C LEU A 22 37.05 -11.32 -23.31
N PRO A 23 37.54 -10.61 -22.29
CA PRO A 23 38.11 -11.26 -21.12
C PRO A 23 37.09 -12.24 -20.56
N GLY A 24 37.52 -13.48 -20.33
CA GLY A 24 36.64 -14.54 -19.83
C GLY A 24 35.89 -14.07 -18.59
N ALA A 25 34.62 -14.43 -18.49
CA ALA A 25 33.74 -14.12 -17.37
C ALA A 25 34.49 -14.32 -16.05
N ALA A 26 34.86 -13.20 -15.41
CA ALA A 26 35.42 -13.23 -14.08
C ALA A 26 34.32 -13.80 -13.19
N SER A 27 34.54 -15.00 -12.64
CA SER A 27 33.75 -15.47 -11.51
C SER A 27 34.10 -14.57 -10.33
N ALA A 28 33.35 -13.49 -10.14
CA ALA A 28 33.38 -12.78 -8.87
C ALA A 28 32.93 -13.77 -7.79
N GLU A 29 33.76 -13.95 -6.76
CA GLU A 29 33.37 -14.70 -5.56
C GLU A 29 32.16 -13.99 -4.93
N PRO A 30 31.15 -14.72 -4.40
CA PRO A 30 29.95 -14.09 -3.87
C PRO A 30 30.21 -13.18 -2.66
N GLY A 31 29.97 -11.88 -2.84
CA GLY A 31 29.61 -10.97 -1.75
C GLY A 31 30.72 -10.65 -0.75
N ASP A 32 31.95 -10.41 -1.21
CA ASP A 32 32.92 -9.65 -0.42
C ASP A 32 32.50 -8.16 -0.45
N PRO A 33 32.28 -7.48 0.70
CA PRO A 33 32.07 -6.04 0.71
C PRO A 33 33.22 -5.23 0.09
N ASP A 34 34.41 -5.83 -0.01
CA ASP A 34 35.60 -5.25 -0.65
C ASP A 34 35.71 -5.59 -2.17
N ASP A 35 34.86 -6.47 -2.72
CA ASP A 35 34.80 -6.81 -4.15
C ASP A 35 33.35 -6.80 -4.67
N PRO A 36 32.83 -5.63 -5.10
CA PRO A 36 31.44 -5.50 -5.53
C PRO A 36 31.16 -6.28 -6.82
N LEU A 37 29.96 -6.84 -6.93
CA LEU A 37 29.53 -7.50 -8.17
C LEU A 37 29.42 -6.46 -9.30
N VAL A 38 30.15 -6.69 -10.39
CA VAL A 38 30.06 -5.84 -11.58
C VAL A 38 28.82 -6.23 -12.39
N VAL A 39 27.88 -5.30 -12.52
CA VAL A 39 26.64 -5.48 -13.28
C VAL A 39 26.89 -5.08 -14.74
N GLY A 40 26.60 -5.97 -15.69
CA GLY A 40 26.83 -5.70 -17.10
C GLY A 40 25.87 -4.66 -17.67
N TYR A 41 26.29 -3.93 -18.70
CA TYR A 41 25.41 -3.00 -19.42
C TYR A 41 24.52 -3.75 -20.42
N GLY A 42 23.22 -3.44 -20.46
CA GLY A 42 22.29 -3.93 -21.47
C GLY A 42 20.81 -3.85 -21.07
N SER A 43 19.95 -3.78 -22.07
CA SER A 43 18.49 -3.55 -21.92
C SER A 43 17.67 -4.78 -22.34
N PRO A 44 17.56 -5.83 -21.51
CA PRO A 44 16.78 -7.03 -21.86
C PRO A 44 15.27 -6.70 -21.92
N ASN A 45 14.58 -7.27 -22.90
CA ASN A 45 13.12 -7.30 -22.91
C ASN A 45 12.61 -8.31 -21.88
N ILE A 46 11.40 -8.10 -21.37
CA ILE A 46 10.77 -9.00 -20.40
C ILE A 46 9.35 -9.38 -20.84
N GLY A 47 8.81 -10.45 -20.27
CA GLY A 47 7.40 -10.81 -20.48
C GLY A 47 7.10 -11.60 -21.76
N ALA A 48 8.15 -11.98 -22.51
CA ALA A 48 8.03 -12.90 -23.64
C ALA A 48 7.90 -14.36 -23.17
N ALA A 49 7.62 -15.27 -24.10
CA ALA A 49 7.50 -16.70 -23.82
C ALA A 49 8.81 -17.34 -23.34
N ALA A 50 9.95 -16.75 -23.68
CA ALA A 50 11.28 -17.15 -23.24
C ALA A 50 12.03 -15.94 -22.66
N VAL A 51 13.07 -16.20 -21.86
CA VAL A 51 14.01 -15.16 -21.41
C VAL A 51 14.67 -14.49 -22.61
N ASP A 52 14.98 -13.20 -22.48
CA ASP A 52 15.75 -12.48 -23.47
C ASP A 52 17.12 -13.16 -23.73
N PRO A 53 17.52 -13.40 -25.00
CA PRO A 53 18.81 -13.99 -25.32
C PRO A 53 20.02 -13.21 -24.76
N LEU A 54 19.88 -11.92 -24.46
CA LEU A 54 20.93 -11.12 -23.83
C LEU A 54 21.41 -11.73 -22.51
N TRP A 55 20.55 -12.44 -21.79
CA TRP A 55 20.91 -13.11 -20.54
C TRP A 55 21.91 -14.26 -20.72
N ALA A 56 22.08 -14.79 -21.94
CA ALA A 56 23.04 -15.86 -22.21
C ALA A 56 24.50 -15.40 -22.05
N ASP A 57 24.76 -14.10 -22.22
CA ASP A 57 26.09 -13.51 -22.09
C ASP A 57 26.38 -12.99 -20.67
N VAL A 58 25.41 -13.11 -19.76
CA VAL A 58 25.52 -12.63 -18.37
C VAL A 58 25.79 -13.79 -17.42
N ALA A 59 26.83 -13.64 -16.60
CA ALA A 59 27.20 -14.64 -15.61
C ALA A 59 26.10 -14.79 -14.54
N ALA A 60 25.69 -16.04 -14.29
CA ALA A 60 24.80 -16.36 -13.18
C ALA A 60 25.56 -16.36 -11.86
N VAL A 61 25.03 -15.65 -10.87
CA VAL A 61 25.60 -15.59 -9.52
C VAL A 61 24.70 -16.39 -8.57
N PRO A 62 25.19 -17.48 -7.96
CA PRO A 62 24.39 -18.29 -7.04
C PRO A 62 24.11 -17.55 -5.72
N LEU A 63 22.91 -17.73 -5.17
CA LEU A 63 22.57 -17.30 -3.81
C LEU A 63 23.02 -18.39 -2.83
N THR A 64 24.18 -18.16 -2.19
CA THR A 64 24.87 -19.20 -1.39
C THR A 64 24.67 -19.06 0.10
N ARG A 65 24.24 -17.89 0.58
CA ARG A 65 23.94 -17.67 2.01
C ARG A 65 22.49 -18.06 2.26
N SER A 66 22.20 -18.63 3.42
CA SER A 66 20.85 -19.07 3.75
C SER A 66 20.54 -18.98 5.24
N SER A 67 19.25 -18.94 5.56
CA SER A 67 18.72 -19.07 6.91
C SER A 67 17.51 -20.00 6.92
N GLY A 68 17.26 -20.66 8.05
CA GLY A 68 16.24 -21.72 8.12
C GLY A 68 16.67 -22.97 7.35
N SER A 69 15.72 -23.61 6.68
CA SER A 69 15.91 -24.88 5.96
C SER A 69 15.33 -24.82 4.56
N PRO A 70 15.83 -23.96 3.66
CA PRO A 70 15.33 -23.90 2.29
C PRO A 70 15.60 -25.23 1.56
N ALA A 71 14.59 -25.76 0.91
CA ALA A 71 14.68 -26.78 -0.12
C ALA A 71 15.00 -26.19 -1.51
N ALA A 72 14.75 -24.90 -1.69
CA ALA A 72 15.04 -24.17 -2.91
C ALA A 72 16.54 -23.90 -3.10
N THR A 73 16.94 -23.71 -4.35
CA THR A 73 18.21 -23.08 -4.76
C THR A 73 17.93 -21.97 -5.76
N ALA A 74 18.82 -20.98 -5.85
CA ALA A 74 18.61 -19.86 -6.75
C ALA A 74 19.91 -19.26 -7.28
N GLN A 75 19.80 -18.62 -8.44
CA GLN A 75 20.85 -17.81 -9.03
C GLN A 75 20.25 -16.55 -9.65
N VAL A 76 21.01 -15.45 -9.62
CA VAL A 76 20.63 -14.17 -10.21
C VAL A 76 21.59 -13.78 -11.32
N ARG A 77 21.04 -13.19 -12.39
CA ARG A 77 21.77 -12.35 -13.34
C ARG A 77 21.25 -10.93 -13.22
N SER A 78 22.14 -9.96 -13.40
CA SER A 78 21.77 -8.55 -13.36
C SER A 78 22.37 -7.79 -14.53
N LEU A 79 21.61 -6.82 -15.04
CA LEU A 79 22.01 -5.88 -16.09
C LEU A 79 21.58 -4.46 -15.70
N TRP A 80 22.15 -3.45 -16.37
CA TRP A 80 21.78 -2.06 -16.19
C TRP A 80 21.80 -1.28 -17.51
N ASP A 81 21.01 -0.23 -17.60
CA ASP A 81 21.15 0.84 -18.58
C ASP A 81 20.85 2.20 -17.92
N GLU A 82 20.77 3.26 -18.72
CA GLU A 82 20.53 4.62 -18.25
C GLU A 82 19.20 4.80 -17.50
N ASP A 83 18.20 3.95 -17.79
CA ASP A 83 16.84 4.10 -17.28
C ASP A 83 16.51 3.06 -16.19
N TYR A 84 17.14 1.88 -16.25
CA TYR A 84 16.70 0.70 -15.51
C TYR A 84 17.83 -0.15 -14.92
N LEU A 85 17.52 -0.80 -13.80
CA LEU A 85 18.20 -2.00 -13.33
C LEU A 85 17.36 -3.23 -13.62
N TYR A 86 18.00 -4.30 -14.06
CA TYR A 86 17.35 -5.54 -14.47
C TYR A 86 17.86 -6.71 -13.64
N THR A 87 16.96 -7.61 -13.27
CA THR A 87 17.35 -8.90 -12.67
C THR A 87 16.59 -10.05 -13.31
N LEU A 88 17.28 -11.16 -13.53
CA LEU A 88 16.71 -12.46 -13.87
C LEU A 88 17.08 -13.43 -12.75
N VAL A 89 16.10 -13.85 -11.95
CA VAL A 89 16.28 -14.80 -10.86
C VAL A 89 15.67 -16.13 -11.25
N GLU A 90 16.49 -17.17 -11.30
CA GLU A 90 16.07 -18.54 -11.56
C GLU A 90 16.05 -19.30 -10.24
N VAL A 91 14.88 -19.79 -9.84
CA VAL A 91 14.65 -20.52 -8.60
C VAL A 91 14.33 -21.97 -8.95
N THR A 92 15.08 -22.91 -8.38
CA THR A 92 14.72 -24.33 -8.35
C THR A 92 14.09 -24.63 -7.01
N ASP A 93 12.85 -25.10 -7.01
CA ASP A 93 12.07 -25.34 -5.80
C ASP A 93 11.11 -26.52 -6.01
N PRO A 94 11.20 -27.59 -5.19
CA PRO A 94 10.30 -28.74 -5.29
C PRO A 94 8.87 -28.46 -4.80
N VAL A 95 8.61 -27.38 -4.04
CA VAL A 95 7.31 -27.11 -3.41
C VAL A 95 6.98 -25.61 -3.52
N LEU A 96 6.13 -25.25 -4.49
CA LEU A 96 5.61 -23.88 -4.60
C LEU A 96 4.38 -23.67 -3.71
N ASP A 97 4.41 -22.63 -2.89
CA ASP A 97 3.43 -22.27 -1.89
C ASP A 97 3.27 -20.74 -1.75
N ALA A 98 2.12 -20.25 -2.20
CA ALA A 98 1.66 -18.87 -1.97
C ALA A 98 0.40 -18.79 -1.09
N SER A 99 0.15 -19.79 -0.25
CA SER A 99 -1.06 -19.91 0.56
C SER A 99 -1.06 -19.05 1.84
N SER A 100 0.11 -18.58 2.27
CA SER A 100 0.21 -17.75 3.47
C SER A 100 -0.50 -16.41 3.30
N GLY A 101 -1.23 -15.97 4.33
CA GLY A 101 -1.80 -14.62 4.37
C GLY A 101 -0.74 -13.52 4.53
N GLN A 102 0.49 -13.88 4.92
CA GLN A 102 1.62 -12.96 5.02
C GLN A 102 2.45 -13.04 3.74
N LEU A 103 2.53 -11.95 2.98
CA LEU A 103 3.18 -11.94 1.66
C LEU A 103 4.66 -12.32 1.70
N TYR A 104 5.38 -11.98 2.77
CA TYR A 104 6.79 -12.35 2.95
C TYR A 104 6.99 -13.85 3.26
N ALA A 105 5.91 -14.58 3.55
CA ALA A 105 5.94 -15.99 3.91
C ALA A 105 5.44 -16.91 2.77
N GLN A 106 5.41 -16.39 1.55
CA GLN A 106 5.12 -17.10 0.30
C GLN A 106 6.42 -17.26 -0.50
N ASP A 107 6.45 -18.23 -1.42
CA ASP A 107 7.56 -18.32 -2.37
C ASP A 107 7.65 -17.07 -3.22
N SER A 108 8.79 -16.41 -3.10
CA SER A 108 9.01 -15.10 -3.69
C SER A 108 10.48 -14.76 -3.82
N VAL A 109 10.78 -13.95 -4.83
CA VAL A 109 12.05 -13.24 -4.99
C VAL A 109 11.89 -11.84 -4.39
N GLU A 110 12.87 -11.40 -3.60
CA GLU A 110 13.00 -10.01 -3.17
C GLU A 110 14.27 -9.39 -3.73
N VAL A 111 14.18 -8.15 -4.21
CA VAL A 111 15.31 -7.34 -4.67
C VAL A 111 15.37 -6.07 -3.84
N PHE A 112 16.56 -5.76 -3.36
CA PHE A 112 16.85 -4.63 -2.49
C PHE A 112 17.81 -3.68 -3.19
N LEU A 113 17.52 -2.38 -3.13
CA LEU A 113 18.32 -1.32 -3.76
C LEU A 113 18.55 -0.21 -2.74
N ASP A 114 19.78 0.26 -2.63
CA ASP A 114 20.17 1.52 -1.98
C ASP A 114 20.97 2.30 -3.03
N LEU A 115 20.36 3.34 -3.59
CA LEU A 115 20.97 4.07 -4.70
C LEU A 115 22.15 4.95 -4.29
N ALA A 116 22.34 5.20 -2.99
CA ALA A 116 23.46 5.98 -2.46
C ALA A 116 24.63 5.09 -2.02
N ASP A 117 24.39 3.78 -1.83
CA ASP A 117 25.31 2.81 -1.20
C ASP A 117 25.90 3.37 0.10
N ASP A 118 25.13 4.18 0.84
CA ASP A 118 25.67 4.94 1.97
C ASP A 118 25.97 4.03 3.16
N LYS A 119 25.27 2.87 3.22
CA LYS A 119 25.45 1.75 4.17
C LYS A 119 25.62 2.19 5.61
N SER A 120 25.17 3.39 5.95
CA SER A 120 25.70 4.08 7.11
C SER A 120 25.19 3.41 8.38
N ALA A 121 26.06 3.22 9.37
CA ALA A 121 25.70 2.56 10.63
C ALA A 121 24.59 3.27 11.44
N GLY A 122 24.17 4.47 11.00
CA GLY A 122 23.01 5.21 11.51
C GLY A 122 21.69 4.97 10.76
N HIS A 123 21.74 4.45 9.53
CA HIS A 123 20.57 4.09 8.71
C HIS A 123 20.16 2.63 8.95
N THR A 124 19.54 2.39 10.11
CA THR A 124 18.77 1.17 10.35
C THR A 124 17.33 1.30 9.81
N THR A 125 17.08 2.23 8.89
CA THR A 125 15.76 2.53 8.33
C THR A 125 15.90 3.00 6.90
N TYR A 126 14.97 2.62 6.04
CA TYR A 126 14.91 3.03 4.64
C TYR A 126 14.74 4.54 4.48
N VAL A 127 15.50 5.13 3.55
CA VAL A 127 15.35 6.50 3.09
C VAL A 127 14.41 6.54 1.89
N PRO A 128 13.29 7.29 1.96
CA PRO A 128 12.38 7.41 0.83
C PRO A 128 13.07 7.90 -0.44
N LEU A 129 12.73 7.28 -1.58
CA LEU A 129 13.26 7.58 -2.92
C LEU A 129 14.76 7.25 -3.12
N GLN A 130 15.40 6.58 -2.15
CA GLN A 130 16.79 6.13 -2.25
C GLN A 130 16.91 4.63 -1.97
N ASP A 131 16.19 4.16 -0.94
CA ASP A 131 16.17 2.75 -0.56
C ASP A 131 14.86 2.09 -0.97
N PHE A 132 14.96 0.90 -1.56
CA PHE A 132 13.82 0.14 -2.06
C PHE A 132 13.93 -1.35 -1.73
N GLN A 133 12.77 -1.95 -1.47
CA GLN A 133 12.55 -3.38 -1.35
C GLN A 133 11.36 -3.72 -2.23
N PHE A 134 11.57 -4.64 -3.15
CA PHE A 134 10.52 -5.18 -3.98
C PHE A 134 10.45 -6.69 -3.83
N ARG A 135 9.23 -7.24 -3.78
CA ARG A 135 8.95 -8.66 -3.64
C ARG A 135 8.06 -9.12 -4.77
N ILE A 136 8.42 -10.21 -5.44
CA ILE A 136 7.68 -10.81 -6.54
C ILE A 136 7.42 -12.27 -6.18
N SER A 137 6.16 -12.66 -5.99
CA SER A 137 5.80 -14.05 -5.74
C SER A 137 6.01 -14.94 -6.96
N HIS A 138 6.07 -16.25 -6.74
CA HIS A 138 6.18 -17.25 -7.81
C HIS A 138 5.01 -17.20 -8.82
N ASP A 139 3.88 -16.57 -8.46
CA ASP A 139 2.70 -16.33 -9.33
C ASP A 139 2.61 -14.89 -9.85
N ASN A 140 3.74 -14.17 -9.88
CA ASN A 140 3.90 -12.81 -10.41
C ASN A 140 3.04 -11.74 -9.72
N ARG A 141 2.91 -11.81 -8.39
CA ARG A 141 2.27 -10.76 -7.58
C ARG A 141 3.35 -9.88 -6.93
N PRO A 142 3.56 -8.65 -7.42
CA PRO A 142 4.48 -7.71 -6.79
C PRO A 142 3.91 -7.18 -5.46
N SER A 143 4.79 -6.96 -4.48
CA SER A 143 4.52 -6.33 -3.19
C SER A 143 5.79 -5.67 -2.65
N PHE A 144 5.67 -4.81 -1.63
CA PHE A 144 6.79 -4.09 -1.02
C PHE A 144 6.39 -3.56 0.36
N ASP A 145 7.35 -3.47 1.29
CA ASP A 145 7.17 -2.70 2.54
C ASP A 145 7.84 -1.32 2.43
N HIS A 146 8.89 -1.21 1.60
CA HIS A 146 9.63 0.02 1.35
C HIS A 146 9.81 0.26 -0.16
N GLY A 147 8.90 1.02 -0.78
CA GLY A 147 8.92 1.28 -2.22
C GLY A 147 7.57 1.77 -2.74
N GLY A 148 7.43 1.89 -4.06
CA GLY A 148 6.19 2.21 -4.77
C GLY A 148 5.92 1.21 -5.89
N ASP A 149 4.64 0.98 -6.23
CA ASP A 149 4.22 0.03 -7.27
C ASP A 149 4.47 0.52 -8.70
N ASP A 150 4.94 1.76 -8.84
CA ASP A 150 5.21 2.46 -10.09
C ASP A 150 6.63 2.21 -10.64
N ARG A 151 7.53 1.64 -9.82
CA ARG A 151 8.95 1.43 -10.19
C ARG A 151 9.33 0.00 -10.52
N LEU A 152 8.52 -0.98 -10.12
CA LEU A 152 8.76 -2.39 -10.42
C LEU A 152 7.84 -2.85 -11.54
N ILE A 153 8.45 -3.44 -12.57
CA ILE A 153 7.78 -4.22 -13.60
C ILE A 153 8.32 -5.64 -13.50
N SER A 154 7.44 -6.65 -13.43
CA SER A 154 7.86 -8.04 -13.28
C SER A 154 7.08 -9.01 -14.15
N HIS A 155 7.73 -10.11 -14.48
CA HIS A 155 7.14 -11.27 -15.10
C HIS A 155 7.70 -12.55 -14.47
N THR A 156 6.80 -13.47 -14.09
CA THR A 156 7.19 -14.78 -13.55
C THR A 156 6.72 -15.89 -14.48
N ARG A 157 7.62 -16.85 -14.76
CA ARG A 157 7.32 -18.10 -15.46
C ARG A 157 7.54 -19.27 -14.51
N VAL A 158 6.46 -19.99 -14.19
CA VAL A 158 6.54 -21.27 -13.47
C VAL A 158 6.97 -22.36 -14.44
N GLN A 159 7.88 -23.23 -14.01
CA GLN A 159 8.41 -24.34 -14.80
C GLN A 159 8.53 -25.60 -13.94
N ASP A 160 8.83 -26.74 -14.58
CA ASP A 160 9.06 -27.99 -13.85
C ASP A 160 10.23 -27.80 -12.86
N GLY A 161 9.93 -27.93 -11.57
CA GLY A 161 10.90 -27.82 -10.49
C GLY A 161 11.28 -26.40 -10.10
N GLY A 162 10.48 -25.37 -10.42
CA GLY A 162 10.69 -24.03 -9.87
C GLY A 162 10.04 -22.91 -10.69
N TYR A 163 10.67 -21.73 -10.69
CA TYR A 163 10.17 -20.55 -11.39
C TYR A 163 11.29 -19.56 -11.74
N VAL A 164 11.02 -18.71 -12.72
CA VAL A 164 11.94 -17.66 -13.19
C VAL A 164 11.25 -16.31 -13.07
N VAL A 165 11.92 -15.36 -12.40
CA VAL A 165 11.45 -13.97 -12.25
C VAL A 165 12.33 -13.04 -13.07
N GLU A 166 11.71 -12.34 -14.02
CA GLU A 166 12.26 -11.17 -14.69
C GLU A 166 11.74 -9.91 -13.99
N SER A 167 12.62 -9.00 -13.59
CA SER A 167 12.21 -7.71 -13.04
C SER A 167 13.04 -6.56 -13.56
N VAL A 168 12.33 -5.44 -13.77
CA VAL A 168 12.84 -4.14 -14.21
C VAL A 168 12.53 -3.13 -13.11
N PHE A 169 13.56 -2.40 -12.69
CA PHE A 169 13.45 -1.33 -11.70
C PHE A 169 13.73 0.00 -12.40
N ALA A 170 12.71 0.86 -12.49
CA ALA A 170 12.87 2.21 -13.03
C ALA A 170 13.62 3.10 -12.03
N VAL A 171 14.79 3.59 -12.45
CA VAL A 171 15.72 4.35 -11.61
C VAL A 171 16.28 5.60 -12.30
N GLY A 172 16.25 5.70 -13.62
CA GLY A 172 16.83 6.83 -14.37
C GLY A 172 16.12 8.18 -14.21
N ASP A 173 14.89 8.21 -13.66
CA ASP A 173 14.16 9.43 -13.33
C ASP A 173 14.46 9.96 -11.91
N LEU A 174 15.26 9.23 -11.13
CA LEU A 174 15.69 9.63 -9.80
C LEU A 174 16.91 10.55 -9.89
N ASP A 175 17.18 11.28 -8.81
CA ASP A 175 18.35 12.18 -8.70
C ASP A 175 19.65 11.36 -8.46
N VAL A 176 19.90 10.39 -9.34
CA VAL A 176 21.03 9.45 -9.34
C VAL A 176 21.55 9.33 -10.77
N ASP A 177 22.83 9.65 -10.96
CA ASP A 177 23.49 9.54 -12.27
C ASP A 177 23.96 8.09 -12.47
N LEU A 178 23.15 7.28 -13.14
CA LEU A 178 23.51 5.90 -13.49
C LEU A 178 24.52 5.93 -14.63
N ALA A 179 25.78 5.72 -14.28
CA ALA A 179 26.89 5.68 -15.20
C ALA A 179 27.82 4.52 -14.86
N ALA A 180 28.68 4.14 -15.81
CA ALA A 180 29.74 3.19 -15.55
C ALA A 180 30.57 3.64 -14.33
N GLY A 181 30.81 2.71 -13.41
CA GLY A 181 31.51 2.95 -12.15
C GLY A 181 30.61 3.41 -10.99
N THR A 182 29.33 3.72 -11.22
CA THR A 182 28.38 4.02 -10.13
C THR A 182 28.25 2.80 -9.22
N ARG A 183 28.31 3.02 -7.91
CA ARG A 183 28.18 1.98 -6.88
C ARG A 183 26.82 2.10 -6.22
N LEU A 184 26.14 0.97 -6.05
CA LEU A 184 24.80 0.88 -5.46
C LEU A 184 24.80 -0.20 -4.38
N GLY A 185 24.07 0.01 -3.31
CA GLY A 185 23.71 -1.05 -2.37
C GLY A 185 22.70 -1.98 -3.04
N PHE A 186 22.94 -3.28 -2.96
CA PHE A 186 22.15 -4.28 -3.68
C PHE A 186 22.04 -5.56 -2.86
N ASP A 187 20.89 -6.21 -2.92
CA ASP A 187 20.76 -7.59 -2.47
C ASP A 187 19.61 -8.32 -3.16
N VAL A 188 19.70 -9.65 -3.20
CA VAL A 188 18.64 -10.53 -3.70
C VAL A 188 18.39 -11.60 -2.67
N GLN A 189 17.11 -11.83 -2.38
CA GLN A 189 16.64 -12.87 -1.48
C GLN A 189 15.62 -13.74 -2.18
N VAL A 190 15.59 -15.03 -1.84
CA VAL A 190 14.47 -15.92 -2.15
C VAL A 190 13.85 -16.38 -0.84
N ASN A 191 12.55 -16.18 -0.68
CA ASN A 191 11.76 -16.83 0.36
C ASN A 191 11.32 -18.20 -0.17
N ASP A 192 11.54 -19.23 0.65
CA ASP A 192 11.10 -20.61 0.40
C ASP A 192 9.99 -20.96 1.40
N ALA A 193 8.84 -21.38 0.91
CA ALA A 193 7.63 -21.64 1.67
C ALA A 193 7.10 -23.07 1.47
N ALA A 194 6.58 -23.65 2.55
CA ALA A 194 5.85 -24.90 2.49
C ALA A 194 4.85 -25.01 3.64
N GLY A 195 3.62 -25.44 3.33
CA GLY A 195 2.56 -25.60 4.33
C GLY A 195 2.05 -24.28 4.91
N GLY A 196 2.05 -23.20 4.12
CA GLY A 196 1.56 -21.87 4.49
C GLY A 196 2.53 -21.05 5.35
N THR A 197 3.78 -21.49 5.49
CA THR A 197 4.83 -20.79 6.22
C THR A 197 6.12 -20.74 5.43
N ARG A 198 6.95 -19.72 5.69
CA ARG A 198 8.34 -19.67 5.22
C ARG A 198 9.17 -20.71 5.97
N VAL A 199 9.79 -21.63 5.24
CA VAL A 199 10.68 -22.68 5.81
C VAL A 199 12.15 -22.30 5.70
N GLY A 200 12.51 -21.43 4.76
CA GLY A 200 13.87 -20.97 4.58
C GLY A 200 13.97 -19.69 3.75
N GLN A 201 15.20 -19.16 3.71
CA GLN A 201 15.56 -18.04 2.85
C GLN A 201 16.93 -18.30 2.23
N LEU A 202 17.11 -17.85 1.00
CA LEU A 202 18.39 -17.75 0.31
C LEU A 202 18.73 -16.28 0.13
N PHE A 203 20.02 -15.95 0.15
CA PHE A 203 20.52 -14.58 0.01
C PHE A 203 21.74 -14.56 -0.89
N TRP A 204 21.88 -13.45 -1.63
CA TRP A 204 23.13 -13.14 -2.28
C TRP A 204 24.14 -12.59 -1.26
N HIS A 205 23.77 -11.59 -0.43
CA HIS A 205 24.69 -10.96 0.53
C HIS A 205 24.28 -11.04 2.01
N ASP A 206 23.22 -10.41 2.53
CA ASP A 206 22.99 -10.22 3.98
C ASP A 206 23.17 -11.50 4.82
N GLY A 207 22.49 -12.58 4.46
CA GLY A 207 22.53 -13.84 5.22
C GLY A 207 21.78 -13.81 6.55
N THR A 208 21.36 -12.64 7.06
CA THR A 208 20.65 -12.52 8.35
C THR A 208 19.14 -12.46 8.22
N GLY A 209 18.60 -12.17 7.03
CA GLY A 209 17.17 -11.98 6.79
C GLY A 209 16.62 -10.67 7.33
N SER A 210 17.49 -9.66 7.50
CA SER A 210 17.13 -8.35 8.05
C SER A 210 17.10 -7.23 7.01
N GLN A 211 17.32 -7.52 5.72
CA GLN A 211 17.34 -6.51 4.64
C GLN A 211 16.08 -5.66 4.60
N TRP A 212 14.90 -6.26 4.84
CA TRP A 212 13.61 -5.55 4.85
C TRP A 212 13.53 -4.42 5.88
N GLN A 213 14.40 -4.39 6.90
CA GLN A 213 14.44 -3.32 7.91
C GLN A 213 15.79 -2.60 7.97
N ARG A 214 16.83 -3.09 7.30
CA ARG A 214 18.21 -2.62 7.47
C ARG A 214 18.93 -2.51 6.12
N PRO A 215 18.93 -1.34 5.47
CA PRO A 215 19.72 -1.11 4.26
C PRO A 215 21.23 -1.33 4.47
N ASN A 216 21.72 -1.09 5.68
CA ASN A 216 23.14 -1.26 6.03
C ASN A 216 23.68 -2.70 5.95
N VAL A 217 22.84 -3.71 5.70
CA VAL A 217 23.28 -5.11 5.51
C VAL A 217 23.35 -5.54 4.03
N PHE A 218 22.97 -4.65 3.11
CA PHE A 218 23.04 -4.93 1.67
C PHE A 218 24.50 -5.15 1.22
N GLY A 219 24.66 -5.94 0.15
CA GLY A 219 25.92 -6.00 -0.60
C GLY A 219 26.12 -4.73 -1.42
N SER A 220 27.16 -4.67 -2.24
CA SER A 220 27.32 -3.58 -3.22
C SER A 220 27.51 -4.16 -4.61
N VAL A 221 26.92 -3.48 -5.60
CA VAL A 221 27.22 -3.68 -7.01
C VAL A 221 27.91 -2.43 -7.56
N VAL A 222 28.66 -2.61 -8.64
CA VAL A 222 29.19 -1.51 -9.46
C VAL A 222 28.69 -1.68 -10.89
N LEU A 223 28.21 -0.60 -11.48
CA LEU A 223 27.77 -0.58 -12.86
C LEU A 223 28.98 -0.72 -13.79
N GLY A 224 29.02 -1.80 -14.57
CA GLY A 224 30.11 -2.08 -15.51
C GLY A 224 30.14 -1.12 -16.69
N GLU A 225 31.23 -1.14 -17.45
CA GLU A 225 31.42 -0.26 -18.61
C GLU A 225 30.31 -0.40 -19.65
N ARG A 226 29.85 0.74 -20.19
CA ARG A 226 29.01 0.78 -21.37
C ARG A 226 29.86 0.48 -22.62
N PRO A 227 29.52 -0.52 -23.44
CA PRO A 227 30.25 -0.79 -24.67
C PRO A 227 30.22 0.41 -25.64
N ASP A 228 31.34 0.66 -26.32
CA ASP A 228 31.44 1.72 -27.35
C ASP A 228 30.40 1.56 -28.48
N VAL A 229 30.01 0.30 -28.75
CA VAL A 229 28.98 -0.06 -29.72
C VAL A 229 27.93 -0.89 -29.00
N VAL A 230 26.78 -0.29 -28.74
CA VAL A 230 25.58 -0.99 -28.26
C VAL A 230 24.82 -1.50 -29.49
N PRO A 231 24.58 -2.81 -29.63
CA PRO A 231 23.79 -3.34 -30.73
C PRO A 231 22.38 -2.73 -30.75
N ASP A 232 21.90 -2.34 -31.94
CA ASP A 232 20.52 -1.90 -32.09
C ASP A 232 19.57 -3.04 -31.74
N ARG A 233 18.70 -2.80 -30.75
CA ARG A 233 17.68 -3.73 -30.29
C ARG A 233 16.35 -3.00 -30.19
N VAL A 234 15.28 -3.75 -30.40
CA VAL A 234 13.93 -3.23 -30.23
C VAL A 234 13.60 -3.29 -28.75
N ASP A 235 13.44 -2.13 -28.12
CA ASP A 235 13.01 -1.99 -26.74
C ASP A 235 11.49 -2.10 -26.65
N LYS A 236 11.02 -3.13 -25.95
CA LYS A 236 9.61 -3.42 -25.68
C LYS A 236 9.23 -3.22 -24.22
N VAL A 237 10.15 -2.82 -23.34
CA VAL A 237 9.87 -2.64 -21.91
C VAL A 237 8.76 -1.62 -21.66
N PRO A 238 8.74 -0.42 -22.31
CA PRO A 238 7.64 0.52 -22.15
C PRO A 238 6.27 -0.05 -22.57
N LEU A 239 6.23 -0.76 -23.70
CA LEU A 239 5.01 -1.40 -24.19
C LEU A 239 4.54 -2.51 -23.24
N PHE A 240 5.46 -3.36 -22.75
CA PHE A 240 5.16 -4.38 -21.76
C PHE A 240 4.56 -3.78 -20.48
N TYR A 241 5.11 -2.64 -20.04
CA TYR A 241 4.57 -1.91 -18.91
C TYR A 241 3.15 -1.42 -19.17
N ALA A 242 2.90 -0.78 -20.32
CA ALA A 242 1.57 -0.32 -20.68
C ALA A 242 0.54 -1.46 -20.75
N VAL A 243 0.92 -2.62 -21.31
CA VAL A 243 0.09 -3.84 -21.34
C VAL A 243 -0.19 -4.35 -19.92
N THR A 244 0.80 -4.31 -19.04
CA THR A 244 0.66 -4.71 -17.63
C THR A 244 -0.30 -3.78 -16.90
N GLN A 245 -0.16 -2.46 -17.06
CA GLN A 245 -1.06 -1.46 -16.49
C GLN A 245 -2.50 -1.63 -17.00
N ALA A 246 -2.68 -1.85 -18.30
CA ALA A 246 -3.98 -2.16 -18.88
C ALA A 246 -4.59 -3.45 -18.34
N GLY A 247 -3.78 -4.47 -18.02
CA GLY A 247 -4.24 -5.69 -17.36
C GLY A 247 -4.70 -5.49 -15.91
N ARG A 248 -4.26 -4.42 -15.24
CA ARG A 248 -4.69 -4.03 -13.87
C ARG A 248 -5.96 -3.19 -13.86
N VAL A 249 -6.42 -2.71 -15.02
CA VAL A 249 -7.66 -1.93 -15.13
C VAL A 249 -8.84 -2.82 -14.77
N VAL A 250 -9.68 -2.33 -13.86
CA VAL A 250 -10.94 -2.94 -13.47
C VAL A 250 -12.06 -2.34 -14.34
N PRO A 251 -12.58 -3.03 -15.36
CA PRO A 251 -13.49 -2.42 -16.33
C PRO A 251 -14.79 -1.88 -15.73
N ALA A 252 -15.30 -2.54 -14.69
CA ALA A 252 -16.58 -2.22 -14.05
C ALA A 252 -16.60 -0.88 -13.29
N VAL A 253 -15.45 -0.23 -13.08
CA VAL A 253 -15.38 1.10 -12.46
C VAL A 253 -15.27 2.24 -13.47
N TYR A 254 -15.35 1.94 -14.78
CA TYR A 254 -15.28 2.94 -15.86
C TYR A 254 -16.58 2.94 -16.67
N ASP A 255 -16.97 4.11 -17.17
CA ASP A 255 -18.15 4.28 -18.03
C ASP A 255 -17.87 3.90 -19.50
N ASN A 256 -16.58 3.86 -19.87
CA ASN A 256 -16.12 3.61 -21.23
C ASN A 256 -14.97 2.56 -21.34
N PRO A 257 -15.00 1.44 -20.61
CA PRO A 257 -13.86 0.50 -20.57
C PRO A 257 -13.45 -0.05 -21.95
N GLN A 258 -14.40 -0.13 -22.88
CA GLN A 258 -14.19 -0.59 -24.26
C GLN A 258 -13.15 0.23 -25.06
N VAL A 259 -12.78 1.44 -24.60
CA VAL A 259 -11.70 2.22 -25.24
C VAL A 259 -10.36 1.48 -25.22
N LEU A 260 -10.16 0.53 -24.32
CA LEU A 260 -8.96 -0.29 -24.24
C LEU A 260 -8.94 -1.48 -25.20
N ASP A 261 -10.08 -1.95 -25.69
CA ASP A 261 -10.18 -3.26 -26.34
C ASP A 261 -9.24 -3.40 -27.55
N ALA A 262 -9.33 -2.46 -28.51
CA ALA A 262 -8.51 -2.49 -29.71
C ALA A 262 -7.03 -2.14 -29.45
N PRO A 263 -6.70 -1.05 -28.71
CA PRO A 263 -5.31 -0.72 -28.40
C PRO A 263 -4.58 -1.81 -27.60
N LEU A 264 -5.25 -2.45 -26.62
CA LEU A 264 -4.66 -3.53 -25.84
C LEU A 264 -4.42 -4.78 -26.70
N ALA A 265 -5.34 -5.12 -27.59
CA ALA A 265 -5.17 -6.24 -28.52
C ALA A 265 -4.00 -5.99 -29.49
N ALA A 266 -3.88 -4.79 -30.04
CA ALA A 266 -2.77 -4.41 -30.92
C ALA A 266 -1.43 -4.43 -30.18
N ALA A 267 -1.37 -3.84 -28.98
CA ALA A 267 -0.18 -3.86 -28.13
C ALA A 267 0.30 -5.28 -27.81
N ARG A 268 -0.62 -6.19 -27.47
CA ARG A 268 -0.28 -7.61 -27.24
C ARG A 268 0.26 -8.30 -28.50
N ALA A 269 -0.30 -7.99 -29.67
CA ALA A 269 0.18 -8.56 -30.93
C ALA A 269 1.61 -8.09 -31.26
N VAL A 270 1.89 -6.79 -31.11
CA VAL A 270 3.23 -6.21 -31.34
C VAL A 270 4.25 -6.73 -30.31
N LEU A 271 3.85 -6.86 -29.06
CA LEU A 271 4.69 -7.44 -28.02
C LEU A 271 5.12 -8.87 -28.35
N ALA A 272 4.19 -9.69 -28.86
CA ALA A 272 4.42 -11.09 -29.24
C ALA A 272 5.20 -11.27 -30.56
N ASP A 273 5.30 -10.25 -31.42
CA ASP A 273 5.99 -10.31 -32.71
C ASP A 273 7.50 -10.08 -32.55
N GLU A 274 8.30 -11.13 -32.65
CA GLU A 274 9.77 -11.05 -32.59
C GLU A 274 10.40 -10.19 -33.70
N ALA A 275 9.67 -9.96 -34.80
CA ALA A 275 10.12 -9.14 -35.93
C ALA A 275 9.59 -7.69 -35.88
N ALA A 276 8.87 -7.31 -34.83
CA ALA A 276 8.37 -5.95 -34.67
C ALA A 276 9.50 -4.92 -34.71
N THR A 277 9.33 -3.85 -35.50
CA THR A 277 10.25 -2.70 -35.54
C THR A 277 10.02 -1.77 -34.35
N GLN A 278 11.01 -0.97 -33.97
CA GLN A 278 10.84 0.04 -32.90
C GLN A 278 9.65 0.97 -33.16
N ASP A 279 9.51 1.48 -34.39
CA ASP A 279 8.37 2.34 -34.77
C ASP A 279 7.00 1.69 -34.50
N ALA A 280 6.90 0.36 -34.63
CA ALA A 280 5.66 -0.37 -34.39
C ALA A 280 5.39 -0.54 -32.90
N VAL A 281 6.44 -0.75 -32.11
CA VAL A 281 6.39 -0.81 -30.65
C VAL A 281 6.00 0.53 -30.07
N ASP A 282 6.65 1.61 -30.50
CA ASP A 282 6.39 2.97 -30.04
C ASP A 282 4.96 3.42 -30.39
N ALA A 283 4.49 3.09 -31.61
CA ALA A 283 3.11 3.38 -32.01
C ALA A 283 2.09 2.63 -31.14
N ALA A 284 2.33 1.33 -30.87
CA ALA A 284 1.44 0.54 -30.03
C ALA A 284 1.44 0.99 -28.55
N ASP A 285 2.59 1.40 -28.02
CA ASP A 285 2.71 1.96 -26.67
C ASP A 285 1.95 3.29 -26.57
N ALA A 286 2.18 4.20 -27.52
CA ALA A 286 1.50 5.48 -27.58
C ALA A 286 -0.02 5.33 -27.66
N ASP A 287 -0.52 4.45 -28.54
CA ASP A 287 -1.95 4.17 -28.69
C ASP A 287 -2.57 3.59 -27.42
N LEU A 288 -1.89 2.63 -26.77
CA LEU A 288 -2.39 2.02 -25.53
C LEU A 288 -2.38 3.02 -24.36
N ARG A 289 -1.33 3.84 -24.24
CA ARG A 289 -1.26 4.90 -23.22
C ARG A 289 -2.32 5.97 -23.44
N ALA A 290 -2.59 6.34 -24.69
CA ALA A 290 -3.68 7.25 -25.02
C ALA A 290 -5.04 6.65 -24.60
N ALA A 291 -5.26 5.36 -24.83
CA ALA A 291 -6.47 4.66 -24.42
C ALA A 291 -6.64 4.57 -22.89
N LEU A 292 -5.56 4.26 -22.16
CA LEU A 292 -5.53 4.31 -20.69
C LEU A 292 -5.88 5.71 -20.16
N HIS A 293 -5.35 6.75 -20.80
CA HIS A 293 -5.66 8.14 -20.45
C HIS A 293 -7.09 8.56 -20.83
N ALA A 294 -7.70 7.91 -21.82
CA ALA A 294 -9.07 8.18 -22.28
C ALA A 294 -10.15 7.53 -21.41
N LEU A 295 -9.80 6.61 -20.51
CA LEU A 295 -10.75 6.02 -19.56
C LEU A 295 -11.43 7.09 -18.70
N GLU A 296 -12.72 6.92 -18.45
CA GLU A 296 -13.57 7.80 -17.64
C GLU A 296 -14.16 7.01 -16.48
N ARG A 297 -13.65 7.25 -15.27
CA ARG A 297 -14.07 6.50 -14.08
C ARG A 297 -15.49 6.89 -13.69
N THR A 298 -16.36 5.91 -13.49
CA THR A 298 -17.75 6.08 -13.09
C THR A 298 -17.85 6.86 -11.79
N GLY A 299 -18.53 7.99 -11.77
CA GLY A 299 -18.82 8.77 -10.56
C GLY A 299 -18.82 10.28 -10.78
N PRO A 300 -19.08 11.06 -9.72
CA PRO A 300 -19.27 12.51 -9.84
C PRO A 300 -17.96 13.32 -9.79
N TYR A 301 -16.83 12.68 -9.52
CA TYR A 301 -15.53 13.34 -9.36
C TYR A 301 -14.57 12.97 -10.51
N PRO A 302 -13.66 13.88 -10.90
CA PRO A 302 -12.65 13.60 -11.91
C PRO A 302 -11.82 12.37 -11.59
N ASP A 303 -11.40 11.64 -12.63
CA ASP A 303 -10.41 10.57 -12.47
C ASP A 303 -9.10 11.14 -11.86
N PRO A 304 -8.44 10.42 -10.92
CA PRO A 304 -7.17 10.86 -10.32
C PRO A 304 -6.12 11.34 -11.33
N LYS A 305 -6.06 10.75 -12.54
CA LYS A 305 -5.10 11.14 -13.59
C LYS A 305 -5.35 12.52 -14.21
N ARG A 306 -6.48 13.17 -13.89
CA ARG A 306 -6.81 14.53 -14.33
C ARG A 306 -6.24 15.61 -13.42
N TYR A 307 -5.71 15.24 -12.25
CA TYR A 307 -5.07 16.18 -11.34
C TYR A 307 -3.58 16.31 -11.63
N GLU A 308 -3.07 17.52 -11.51
CA GLU A 308 -1.63 17.77 -11.49
C GLU A 308 -1.02 17.18 -10.21
N PRO A 309 0.17 16.56 -10.29
CA PRO A 309 0.88 16.08 -9.10
C PRO A 309 1.10 17.18 -8.07
N GLN A 310 0.77 16.90 -6.81
CA GLN A 310 0.94 17.86 -5.71
C GLN A 310 1.63 17.20 -4.52
N ALA A 311 2.88 17.58 -4.26
CA ALA A 311 3.67 17.03 -3.14
C ALA A 311 3.19 17.53 -1.75
N ALA A 312 2.60 18.71 -1.68
CA ALA A 312 2.06 19.27 -0.44
C ALA A 312 0.61 18.82 -0.19
N MET A 313 0.13 18.97 1.04
CA MET A 313 -1.28 18.73 1.38
C MET A 313 -2.22 19.61 0.53
N PRO A 314 -3.36 19.07 0.03
CA PRO A 314 -4.39 19.84 -0.66
C PRO A 314 -4.86 21.06 0.14
N ASP A 315 -5.11 22.18 -0.54
CA ASP A 315 -5.70 23.37 0.10
C ASP A 315 -7.16 23.08 0.50
N LEU A 316 -7.41 23.02 1.81
CA LEU A 316 -8.74 22.79 2.35
C LEU A 316 -9.72 23.92 2.01
N PHE A 317 -9.23 25.13 1.71
CA PHE A 317 -10.04 26.32 1.45
C PHE A 317 -10.17 26.64 -0.05
N ARG A 318 -9.99 25.64 -0.91
CA ARG A 318 -10.19 25.73 -2.35
C ARG A 318 -11.10 24.59 -2.84
N PHE A 319 -12.16 24.93 -3.56
CA PHE A 319 -13.05 23.97 -4.21
C PHE A 319 -12.38 23.34 -5.45
N LEU A 320 -12.95 22.26 -5.97
CA LEU A 320 -12.47 21.61 -7.21
C LEU A 320 -12.57 22.51 -8.45
N ASP A 321 -13.55 23.41 -8.49
CA ASP A 321 -13.70 24.41 -9.56
C ASP A 321 -12.66 25.56 -9.47
N GLY A 322 -11.83 25.55 -8.43
CA GLY A 322 -10.77 26.52 -8.18
C GLY A 322 -11.19 27.73 -7.34
N SER A 323 -12.47 27.89 -7.02
CA SER A 323 -12.99 28.98 -6.17
C SER A 323 -12.54 28.85 -4.71
N ARG A 324 -12.59 29.96 -3.96
CA ARG A 324 -12.13 30.02 -2.56
C ARG A 324 -13.28 29.83 -1.58
N VAL A 325 -13.01 29.09 -0.51
CA VAL A 325 -13.87 29.02 0.67
C VAL A 325 -13.65 30.29 1.50
N GLY A 326 -14.64 31.17 1.57
CA GLY A 326 -14.59 32.44 2.29
C GLY A 326 -15.56 32.53 3.46
N THR A 327 -16.61 31.71 3.49
CA THR A 327 -17.68 31.76 4.49
C THR A 327 -17.90 30.42 5.21
N ALA A 328 -18.70 30.44 6.29
CA ALA A 328 -19.12 29.23 6.98
C ALA A 328 -20.10 28.37 6.15
N GLU A 329 -20.84 28.99 5.23
CA GLU A 329 -21.71 28.28 4.29
C GLU A 329 -20.86 27.55 3.24
N ASP A 330 -19.87 28.25 2.66
CA ASP A 330 -18.87 27.65 1.76
C ASP A 330 -18.15 26.48 2.44
N TRP A 331 -17.83 26.60 3.73
CA TRP A 331 -17.20 25.51 4.48
C TRP A 331 -18.11 24.27 4.60
N ALA A 332 -19.42 24.45 4.73
CA ALA A 332 -20.35 23.34 4.76
C ALA A 332 -20.35 22.60 3.41
N GLU A 333 -20.38 23.34 2.30
CA GLU A 333 -20.30 22.77 0.95
C GLU A 333 -18.95 22.10 0.68
N ARG A 334 -17.84 22.74 1.07
CA ARG A 334 -16.50 22.17 0.92
C ARG A 334 -16.31 20.91 1.76
N ARG A 335 -16.87 20.86 2.97
CA ARG A 335 -16.84 19.65 3.80
C ARG A 335 -17.56 18.50 3.10
N ASP A 336 -18.70 18.77 2.48
CA ASP A 336 -19.47 17.75 1.76
C ASP A 336 -18.73 17.31 0.48
N GLU A 337 -18.06 18.23 -0.23
CA GLU A 337 -17.17 17.93 -1.36
C GLU A 337 -16.00 17.02 -0.93
N ILE A 338 -15.29 17.36 0.16
CA ILE A 338 -14.20 16.54 0.71
C ILE A 338 -14.71 15.15 1.15
N ALA A 339 -15.87 15.09 1.80
CA ALA A 339 -16.45 13.83 2.24
C ALA A 339 -16.85 12.92 1.06
N GLY A 340 -17.39 13.49 -0.02
CA GLY A 340 -17.69 12.73 -1.23
C GLY A 340 -16.43 12.29 -1.97
N MET A 341 -15.39 13.13 -2.05
CA MET A 341 -14.09 12.72 -2.59
C MET A 341 -13.47 11.57 -1.79
N ALA A 342 -13.52 11.63 -0.45
CA ALA A 342 -12.98 10.57 0.40
C ALA A 342 -13.70 9.23 0.21
N GLN A 343 -15.04 9.26 0.01
CA GLN A 343 -15.81 8.07 -0.35
C GLN A 343 -15.42 7.56 -1.74
N TYR A 344 -15.27 8.45 -2.72
CA TYR A 344 -14.98 8.08 -4.10
C TYR A 344 -13.57 7.51 -4.31
N TYR A 345 -12.54 8.11 -3.72
CA TYR A 345 -11.14 7.72 -3.97
C TYR A 345 -10.59 6.68 -2.99
N GLN A 346 -11.16 6.54 -1.79
CA GLN A 346 -10.50 5.78 -0.72
C GLN A 346 -11.41 4.81 0.02
N TYR A 347 -12.57 5.27 0.52
CA TYR A 347 -13.34 4.49 1.49
C TYR A 347 -14.49 3.66 0.91
N GLY A 348 -14.92 3.98 -0.32
CA GLY A 348 -16.20 3.53 -0.87
C GLY A 348 -17.37 4.34 -0.33
N TYR A 349 -18.53 4.18 -0.95
CA TYR A 349 -19.74 4.92 -0.59
C TYR A 349 -20.38 4.35 0.67
N GLN A 350 -20.69 5.21 1.63
CA GLN A 350 -21.37 4.77 2.83
C GLN A 350 -22.79 4.30 2.51
N ALA A 351 -23.17 3.11 2.98
CA ALA A 351 -24.53 2.62 2.86
C ALA A 351 -25.55 3.59 3.49
N PRO A 352 -26.79 3.63 2.98
CA PRO A 352 -27.86 4.40 3.61
C PRO A 352 -28.12 3.93 5.04
N ALA A 353 -28.87 4.73 5.79
CA ALA A 353 -29.39 4.25 7.07
C ALA A 353 -30.46 3.15 6.82
N PRO A 354 -30.62 2.18 7.74
CA PRO A 354 -31.59 1.10 7.57
C PRO A 354 -33.02 1.65 7.56
N ASP A 355 -33.96 0.91 6.96
CA ASP A 355 -35.36 1.33 6.86
C ASP A 355 -36.00 1.57 8.23
N SER A 356 -35.57 0.82 9.24
CA SER A 356 -35.95 1.04 10.63
C SER A 356 -34.80 0.74 11.59
N LEU A 357 -34.83 1.44 12.73
CA LEU A 357 -33.92 1.24 13.85
C LEU A 357 -34.67 1.43 15.16
N THR A 358 -34.50 0.51 16.10
CA THR A 358 -34.88 0.64 17.50
C THR A 358 -33.66 0.38 18.38
N ALA A 359 -33.72 0.83 19.64
CA ALA A 359 -32.71 0.46 20.60
C ALA A 359 -33.29 0.28 21.99
N ARG A 360 -32.62 -0.57 22.77
CA ARG A 360 -32.98 -0.89 24.15
C ARG A 360 -31.72 -1.11 24.97
N LEU A 361 -31.88 -1.10 26.28
CA LEU A 361 -30.85 -1.59 27.17
C LEU A 361 -30.87 -3.11 27.19
N GLY A 362 -29.68 -3.66 27.31
CA GLY A 362 -29.46 -5.08 27.46
C GLY A 362 -28.07 -5.31 28.01
N GLU A 363 -27.50 -6.44 27.66
CA GLU A 363 -26.20 -6.85 28.13
C GLU A 363 -25.38 -7.36 26.95
N ARG A 364 -24.05 -7.22 27.07
CA ARG A 364 -23.08 -7.79 26.14
C ARG A 364 -22.10 -8.64 26.94
N SER A 365 -21.95 -9.91 26.54
CA SER A 365 -20.89 -10.76 27.04
C SER A 365 -19.61 -10.56 26.23
N GLY A 366 -18.47 -10.52 26.91
CA GLY A 366 -17.14 -10.43 26.31
C GLY A 366 -16.13 -11.20 27.15
N PHE A 367 -14.90 -11.31 26.64
CA PHE A 367 -13.79 -11.92 27.37
C PHE A 367 -12.88 -10.81 27.91
N ASP A 368 -12.66 -10.79 29.22
CA ASP A 368 -11.71 -9.89 29.84
C ASP A 368 -10.37 -10.62 30.03
N TRP A 369 -9.36 -10.15 29.29
CA TRP A 369 -7.99 -10.68 29.30
C TRP A 369 -7.25 -10.44 30.61
N GLY A 370 -7.68 -9.48 31.43
CA GLY A 370 -7.09 -9.21 32.74
C GLY A 370 -7.46 -10.26 33.79
N CYS A 371 -8.73 -10.70 33.80
CA CYS A 371 -9.20 -11.76 34.71
C CYS A 371 -9.18 -13.17 34.09
N TRP A 372 -8.95 -13.29 32.78
CA TRP A 372 -9.12 -14.53 32.01
C TRP A 372 -10.52 -15.13 32.21
N CYS A 373 -11.56 -14.30 32.09
CA CYS A 373 -12.93 -14.68 32.41
C CYS A 373 -13.95 -14.04 31.46
N SER A 374 -15.09 -14.71 31.29
CA SER A 374 -16.23 -14.11 30.59
C SER A 374 -16.90 -13.10 31.50
N VAL A 375 -17.07 -11.88 31.00
CA VAL A 375 -17.75 -10.78 31.69
C VAL A 375 -18.99 -10.39 30.91
N THR A 376 -20.05 -10.03 31.62
CA THR A 376 -21.27 -9.47 31.03
C THR A 376 -21.41 -8.03 31.52
N SER A 377 -21.58 -7.10 30.59
CA SER A 377 -21.67 -5.67 30.87
C SER A 377 -22.98 -5.09 30.35
N PRO A 378 -23.53 -4.05 30.99
CA PRO A 378 -24.64 -3.28 30.43
C PRO A 378 -24.31 -2.79 29.02
N ALA A 379 -25.29 -2.79 28.12
CA ALA A 379 -25.09 -2.42 26.74
C ALA A 379 -26.32 -1.71 26.16
N VAL A 380 -26.08 -0.87 25.15
CA VAL A 380 -27.11 -0.41 24.22
C VAL A 380 -27.18 -1.42 23.08
N VAL A 381 -28.31 -2.11 22.96
CA VAL A 381 -28.60 -3.02 21.85
C VAL A 381 -29.31 -2.23 20.76
N VAL A 382 -28.71 -2.21 19.58
CA VAL A 382 -29.23 -1.56 18.37
C VAL A 382 -29.84 -2.64 17.48
N GLU A 383 -31.13 -2.53 17.20
CA GLU A 383 -31.89 -3.47 16.38
C GLU A 383 -32.35 -2.72 15.11
N MET A 384 -32.13 -3.31 13.95
CA MET A 384 -32.35 -2.66 12.66
C MET A 384 -33.03 -3.63 11.70
N ALA A 385 -33.84 -3.11 10.80
CA ALA A 385 -34.36 -3.86 9.67
C ALA A 385 -34.23 -3.07 8.37
N GLN A 386 -33.93 -3.78 7.28
CA GLN A 386 -33.77 -3.23 5.94
C GLN A 386 -34.20 -4.26 4.89
N GLU A 387 -34.80 -3.82 3.79
CA GLU A 387 -35.01 -4.65 2.60
C GLU A 387 -33.68 -4.90 1.88
N VAL A 388 -33.36 -6.18 1.64
CA VAL A 388 -32.19 -6.64 0.88
C VAL A 388 -32.68 -7.72 -0.09
N ASP A 389 -32.46 -7.52 -1.39
CA ASP A 389 -32.88 -8.45 -2.45
C ASP A 389 -34.37 -8.87 -2.40
N GLY A 390 -35.24 -7.95 -1.95
CA GLY A 390 -36.69 -8.17 -1.83
C GLY A 390 -37.14 -8.86 -0.54
N GLU A 391 -36.23 -9.11 0.41
CA GLU A 391 -36.54 -9.66 1.72
C GLU A 391 -36.22 -8.67 2.85
N VAL A 392 -37.09 -8.60 3.87
CA VAL A 392 -36.82 -7.78 5.07
C VAL A 392 -35.86 -8.53 5.97
N LEU A 393 -34.62 -8.03 6.02
CA LEU A 393 -33.58 -8.54 6.88
C LEU A 393 -33.56 -7.78 8.20
N THR A 394 -33.51 -8.50 9.32
CA THR A 394 -33.33 -7.90 10.65
C THR A 394 -31.96 -8.26 11.21
N ARG A 395 -31.25 -7.29 11.77
CA ARG A 395 -29.95 -7.45 12.41
C ARG A 395 -29.83 -6.61 13.66
N SER A 396 -28.92 -7.01 14.54
CA SER A 396 -28.62 -6.27 15.75
C SER A 396 -27.16 -6.35 16.12
N PHE A 397 -26.66 -5.31 16.77
CA PHE A 397 -25.38 -5.34 17.48
C PHE A 397 -25.51 -4.60 18.81
N ALA A 398 -24.58 -4.84 19.73
CA ALA A 398 -24.60 -4.23 21.06
C ALA A 398 -23.29 -3.49 21.33
N ALA A 399 -23.38 -2.28 21.90
CA ALA A 399 -22.25 -1.50 22.36
C ALA A 399 -22.29 -1.38 23.89
N THR A 400 -21.18 -1.71 24.55
CA THR A 400 -21.11 -1.70 26.02
C THR A 400 -21.26 -0.28 26.54
N LEU A 401 -22.13 -0.09 27.53
CA LEU A 401 -22.42 1.18 28.17
C LEU A 401 -21.83 1.19 29.58
N GLN A 402 -21.04 2.20 29.89
CA GLN A 402 -20.53 2.45 31.23
C GLN A 402 -20.91 3.85 31.69
N MET A 403 -21.42 3.91 32.92
CA MET A 403 -21.93 5.13 33.53
C MET A 403 -20.89 5.75 34.46
N PRO A 404 -20.93 7.09 34.68
CA PRO A 404 -20.19 7.71 35.77
C PRO A 404 -20.48 7.05 37.11
N ASP A 405 -19.49 7.07 38.00
CA ASP A 405 -19.66 6.58 39.37
C ASP A 405 -20.84 7.31 40.04
N PRO A 406 -21.85 6.59 40.58
CA PRO A 406 -22.98 7.20 41.29
C PRO A 406 -22.56 8.17 42.40
N ASP A 407 -21.39 7.95 43.01
CA ASP A 407 -20.85 8.75 44.11
C ASP A 407 -19.95 9.91 43.64
N SER A 408 -19.77 10.08 42.32
CA SER A 408 -18.92 11.14 41.74
C SER A 408 -19.46 12.57 41.91
N GLY A 409 -20.69 12.72 42.39
CA GLY A 409 -21.35 14.02 42.57
C GLY A 409 -21.87 14.65 41.27
N TRP A 410 -21.72 13.98 40.13
CA TRP A 410 -22.25 14.42 38.84
C TRP A 410 -23.67 13.91 38.61
N ALA A 411 -24.56 14.80 38.15
CA ALA A 411 -25.95 14.46 37.85
C ALA A 411 -26.20 14.32 36.33
N PRO A 412 -27.13 13.45 35.91
CA PRO A 412 -27.53 13.33 34.51
C PRO A 412 -28.24 14.61 33.98
N PRO A 413 -28.26 14.88 32.67
CA PRO A 413 -27.76 14.05 31.58
C PRO A 413 -26.23 14.08 31.44
N TYR A 414 -25.62 12.91 31.26
CA TYR A 414 -24.17 12.81 31.07
C TYR A 414 -23.80 12.97 29.59
N PRO A 415 -22.76 13.77 29.25
CA PRO A 415 -22.11 13.63 27.95
C PRO A 415 -21.58 12.20 27.77
N VAL A 416 -21.51 11.76 26.51
CA VAL A 416 -21.07 10.40 26.17
C VAL A 416 -19.87 10.46 25.25
N VAL A 417 -18.85 9.64 25.53
CA VAL A 417 -17.74 9.36 24.62
C VAL A 417 -17.90 7.97 24.02
N VAL A 418 -17.92 7.87 22.70
CA VAL A 418 -17.93 6.59 21.99
C VAL A 418 -16.49 6.23 21.59
N GLY A 419 -16.02 5.05 21.96
CA GLY A 419 -14.71 4.52 21.56
C GLY A 419 -14.82 3.21 20.79
N PHE A 420 -13.84 2.96 19.92
CA PHE A 420 -13.75 1.75 19.09
C PHE A 420 -13.06 0.63 19.88
N GLY A 421 -13.73 -0.51 20.02
CA GLY A 421 -13.32 -1.63 20.85
C GLY A 421 -13.50 -1.34 22.33
N ASN A 422 -12.59 -0.56 22.90
CA ASN A 422 -12.62 -0.10 24.29
C ASN A 422 -12.49 1.43 24.35
N VAL A 423 -12.69 2.03 25.52
CA VAL A 423 -12.43 3.46 25.77
C VAL A 423 -11.21 3.59 26.70
N PRO A 424 -9.98 3.74 26.16
CA PRO A 424 -8.80 3.94 26.98
C PRO A 424 -8.96 5.16 27.90
N GLY A 425 -8.77 4.96 29.21
CA GLY A 425 -8.97 6.01 30.20
C GLY A 425 -10.43 6.25 30.60
N ALA A 426 -11.33 5.29 30.36
CA ALA A 426 -12.74 5.33 30.77
C ALA A 426 -12.96 5.86 32.20
N GLU A 427 -12.17 5.39 33.16
CA GLU A 427 -12.21 5.82 34.56
C GLU A 427 -12.12 7.35 34.74
N ALA A 428 -11.27 8.01 33.94
CA ALA A 428 -11.13 9.47 34.00
C ALA A 428 -12.37 10.18 33.45
N PHE A 429 -13.02 9.61 32.43
CA PHE A 429 -14.30 10.13 31.93
C PHE A 429 -15.39 9.96 32.99
N HIS A 430 -15.49 8.77 33.60
CA HIS A 430 -16.48 8.47 34.63
C HIS A 430 -16.35 9.37 35.87
N ALA A 431 -15.12 9.61 36.34
CA ALA A 431 -14.85 10.53 37.45
C ALA A 431 -15.24 11.99 37.16
N ASN A 432 -15.38 12.36 35.89
CA ASN A 432 -15.78 13.70 35.44
C ASN A 432 -17.23 13.76 34.92
N GLY A 433 -18.07 12.76 35.26
CA GLY A 433 -19.48 12.78 34.88
C GLY A 433 -19.70 12.54 33.38
N ILE A 434 -18.78 11.84 32.71
CA ILE A 434 -18.87 11.51 31.29
C ILE A 434 -19.09 10.00 31.16
N ALA A 435 -20.22 9.60 30.59
CA ALA A 435 -20.49 8.19 30.26
C ALA A 435 -19.65 7.73 29.06
N THR A 436 -19.41 6.44 28.94
CA THR A 436 -18.67 5.88 27.82
C THR A 436 -19.45 4.77 27.14
N ILE A 437 -19.35 4.71 25.81
CA ILE A 437 -19.84 3.60 24.99
C ILE A 437 -18.65 2.97 24.28
N ALA A 438 -18.42 1.69 24.56
CA ALA A 438 -17.43 0.89 23.85
C ALA A 438 -18.12 0.14 22.70
N TYR A 439 -17.89 0.61 21.48
CA TYR A 439 -18.46 0.09 20.24
C TYR A 439 -17.52 -0.97 19.66
N THR A 440 -18.00 -2.21 19.45
CA THR A 440 -17.19 -3.28 18.82
C THR A 440 -17.34 -3.23 17.29
N PRO A 441 -16.36 -2.69 16.55
CA PRO A 441 -16.51 -2.46 15.10
C PRO A 441 -16.62 -3.75 14.28
N THR A 442 -15.98 -4.84 14.73
CA THR A 442 -15.92 -6.13 14.03
C THR A 442 -17.26 -6.86 13.96
N ASP A 443 -18.21 -6.53 14.85
CA ASP A 443 -19.58 -7.05 14.77
C ASP A 443 -20.36 -6.43 13.61
N VAL A 444 -20.00 -5.21 13.26
CA VAL A 444 -20.64 -4.45 12.19
C VAL A 444 -19.96 -4.73 10.86
N ALA A 445 -18.62 -4.72 10.82
CA ALA A 445 -17.86 -5.01 9.62
C ALA A 445 -16.48 -5.56 10.00
N ASN A 446 -16.03 -6.62 9.33
CA ASN A 446 -14.65 -7.12 9.46
C ASN A 446 -13.95 -7.23 8.10
N GLU A 447 -12.69 -7.66 8.13
CA GLU A 447 -11.79 -7.77 6.98
C GLU A 447 -12.21 -8.90 6.03
N ASN A 448 -12.96 -9.89 6.51
CA ASN A 448 -13.59 -10.93 5.68
C ASN A 448 -14.89 -10.45 5.00
N ARG A 449 -15.20 -9.16 5.09
CA ARG A 449 -16.43 -8.55 4.54
C ARG A 449 -17.72 -9.16 5.08
N THR A 450 -17.72 -9.54 6.35
CA THR A 450 -18.94 -9.99 7.07
C THR A 450 -19.28 -9.08 8.24
N GLY A 451 -20.51 -9.22 8.75
CA GLY A 451 -21.06 -8.40 9.84
C GLY A 451 -22.31 -7.63 9.41
N VAL A 452 -22.96 -6.96 10.37
CA VAL A 452 -24.27 -6.31 10.17
C VAL A 452 -24.29 -5.34 8.99
N TYR A 453 -23.19 -4.61 8.74
CA TYR A 453 -23.08 -3.70 7.61
C TYR A 453 -23.14 -4.43 6.27
N TYR A 454 -22.34 -5.49 6.12
CA TYR A 454 -22.27 -6.23 4.86
C TYR A 454 -23.48 -7.14 4.64
N ASP A 455 -24.20 -7.51 5.71
CA ASP A 455 -25.50 -8.18 5.58
C ASP A 455 -26.55 -7.25 4.93
N PHE A 456 -26.52 -5.95 5.23
CA PHE A 456 -27.42 -4.95 4.62
C PHE A 456 -26.92 -4.36 3.32
N SER A 457 -25.60 -4.35 3.11
CA SER A 457 -24.95 -3.83 1.92
C SER A 457 -23.87 -4.82 1.46
N PRO A 458 -24.26 -5.92 0.78
CA PRO A 458 -23.34 -6.97 0.38
C PRO A 458 -22.16 -6.44 -0.41
N TRP A 459 -20.95 -6.81 0.03
CA TRP A 459 -19.75 -6.38 -0.64
C TRP A 459 -19.58 -7.13 -1.97
N GLN A 460 -19.24 -6.39 -3.02
CA GLN A 460 -18.85 -6.95 -4.30
C GLN A 460 -17.55 -6.28 -4.72
N LYS A 461 -16.54 -7.10 -4.97
CA LYS A 461 -15.27 -6.63 -5.51
C LYS A 461 -15.55 -5.90 -6.82
N ASP A 462 -14.88 -4.77 -7.03
CA ASP A 462 -14.82 -4.12 -8.35
C ASP A 462 -16.17 -3.56 -8.86
N VAL A 463 -17.17 -3.44 -8.00
CA VAL A 463 -18.49 -2.87 -8.32
C VAL A 463 -18.69 -1.56 -7.56
N VAL A 464 -18.78 -0.45 -8.30
CA VAL A 464 -18.92 0.89 -7.72
C VAL A 464 -20.12 0.96 -6.78
N GLY A 465 -19.86 1.29 -5.51
CA GLY A 465 -20.89 1.41 -4.48
C GLY A 465 -21.15 0.13 -3.69
N ALA A 466 -20.75 -1.03 -4.21
CA ALA A 466 -20.74 -2.30 -3.48
C ALA A 466 -19.32 -2.68 -3.00
N ASP A 467 -18.30 -1.92 -3.36
CA ASP A 467 -16.87 -2.14 -3.05
C ASP A 467 -16.42 -1.50 -1.72
N THR A 468 -17.36 -1.24 -0.80
CA THR A 468 -17.12 -0.42 0.39
C THR A 468 -16.12 -1.01 1.38
N GLY A 469 -15.21 -0.16 1.89
CA GLY A 469 -14.19 -0.51 2.86
C GLY A 469 -14.72 -0.75 4.28
N THR A 470 -14.01 -1.57 5.05
CA THR A 470 -14.39 -1.97 6.42
C THR A 470 -14.45 -0.78 7.38
N ILE A 471 -13.56 0.21 7.22
CA ILE A 471 -13.56 1.45 8.03
C ILE A 471 -14.85 2.26 7.81
N MET A 472 -15.39 2.28 6.59
CA MET A 472 -16.66 2.94 6.29
C MET A 472 -17.83 2.21 6.95
N GLY A 473 -17.82 0.88 6.95
CA GLY A 473 -18.76 0.06 7.71
C GLY A 473 -18.72 0.36 9.21
N TRP A 474 -17.54 0.58 9.78
CA TRP A 474 -17.42 0.97 11.19
C TRP A 474 -18.02 2.35 11.46
N ALA A 475 -17.76 3.34 10.60
CA ALA A 475 -18.34 4.69 10.71
C ALA A 475 -19.87 4.68 10.56
N TRP A 476 -20.40 3.82 9.69
CA TRP A 476 -21.83 3.56 9.61
C TRP A 476 -22.39 3.02 10.93
N GLY A 477 -21.74 2.03 11.55
CA GLY A 477 -22.18 1.50 12.85
C GLY A 477 -22.16 2.53 13.98
N VAL A 478 -21.16 3.42 14.03
CA VAL A 478 -21.15 4.56 14.98
C VAL A 478 -22.36 5.47 14.77
N SER A 479 -22.73 5.73 13.51
CA SER A 479 -23.93 6.53 13.21
C SER A 479 -25.19 5.87 13.79
N ARG A 480 -25.29 4.53 13.72
CA ARG A 480 -26.40 3.76 14.32
C ARG A 480 -26.38 3.77 15.85
N VAL A 481 -25.21 3.78 16.48
CA VAL A 481 -25.08 4.00 17.94
C VAL A 481 -25.60 5.38 18.33
N VAL A 482 -25.28 6.42 17.55
CA VAL A 482 -25.80 7.78 17.80
C VAL A 482 -27.31 7.85 17.60
N ASP A 483 -27.85 7.21 16.56
CA ASP A 483 -29.29 7.09 16.33
C ASP A 483 -29.99 6.39 17.52
N ALA A 484 -29.36 5.36 18.09
CA ALA A 484 -29.87 4.60 19.24
C ALA A 484 -30.02 5.45 20.52
N LEU A 485 -29.23 6.52 20.70
CA LEU A 485 -29.35 7.44 21.84
C LEU A 485 -30.66 8.26 21.84
N ALA A 486 -31.43 8.22 20.76
CA ALA A 486 -32.79 8.75 20.75
C ALA A 486 -33.78 7.85 21.54
N TYR A 487 -33.51 6.55 21.64
CA TYR A 487 -34.39 5.54 22.23
C TYR A 487 -33.96 5.10 23.62
N VAL A 488 -32.68 5.20 23.92
CA VAL A 488 -32.13 4.89 25.24
C VAL A 488 -31.57 6.17 25.79
N ASP A 489 -31.88 6.48 27.05
CA ASP A 489 -31.18 7.51 27.78
C ASP A 489 -29.96 6.87 28.46
N PRO A 490 -28.73 7.13 27.99
CA PRO A 490 -27.54 6.67 28.69
C PRO A 490 -27.58 7.18 30.12
N ALA A 491 -28.05 8.41 30.33
CA ALA A 491 -27.90 9.11 31.59
C ALA A 491 -28.72 8.54 32.75
N THR A 492 -29.80 7.82 32.46
CA THR A 492 -30.62 7.14 33.46
C THR A 492 -30.58 5.62 33.31
N ALA A 493 -29.84 5.10 32.34
CA ALA A 493 -29.94 3.71 31.90
C ALA A 493 -31.41 3.27 31.81
N SER A 494 -32.24 4.06 31.10
CA SER A 494 -33.65 3.73 30.87
C SER A 494 -34.08 3.94 29.42
N ALA A 495 -35.15 3.25 29.02
CA ALA A 495 -35.78 3.47 27.73
C ALA A 495 -36.45 4.86 27.69
N ARG A 496 -36.30 5.58 26.57
CA ARG A 496 -37.02 6.81 26.27
C ARG A 496 -38.32 6.48 25.54
N SER A 497 -39.42 7.12 25.93
CA SER A 497 -40.63 7.11 25.11
C SER A 497 -40.39 7.98 23.87
N PRO A 498 -40.44 7.43 22.65
CA PRO A 498 -40.24 8.22 21.44
C PRO A 498 -41.39 9.22 21.31
N THR A 499 -41.10 10.53 21.35
CA THR A 499 -42.10 11.60 21.14
C THR A 499 -42.58 11.68 19.68
N SER A 500 -41.93 10.94 18.79
CA SER A 500 -42.28 10.60 17.40
C SER A 500 -41.31 9.49 16.96
N THR A 501 -41.69 8.54 16.10
CA THR A 501 -40.77 7.51 15.56
C THR A 501 -39.53 8.20 14.98
N PRO A 502 -38.35 8.14 15.62
CA PRO A 502 -37.15 8.76 15.10
C PRO A 502 -36.80 8.08 13.77
N ARG A 503 -36.92 8.79 12.64
CA ARG A 503 -36.32 8.31 11.39
C ARG A 503 -34.81 8.31 11.58
N PRO A 504 -34.11 7.21 11.25
CA PRO A 504 -32.66 7.19 11.30
C PRO A 504 -32.11 8.37 10.48
N SER A 505 -31.10 9.05 11.02
CA SER A 505 -30.59 10.26 10.37
C SER A 505 -29.85 9.86 9.08
N PRO A 506 -30.07 10.54 7.94
CA PRO A 506 -29.24 10.31 6.77
C PRO A 506 -27.79 10.61 7.14
N SER A 507 -26.89 9.72 6.76
CA SER A 507 -25.45 9.93 6.94
C SER A 507 -25.01 11.25 6.27
N PRO A 508 -23.96 11.93 6.75
CA PRO A 508 -23.52 13.23 6.22
C PRO A 508 -23.06 13.27 4.75
N GLY A 509 -23.31 12.24 3.93
CA GLY A 509 -22.75 12.09 2.59
C GLY A 509 -23.76 11.93 1.44
N THR A 510 -25.07 11.87 1.68
CA THR A 510 -26.02 11.39 0.65
C THR A 510 -26.80 12.48 -0.12
N ARG A 511 -26.29 13.72 -0.23
CA ARG A 511 -26.95 14.76 -1.06
C ARG A 511 -26.06 15.27 -2.20
N ALA A 512 -25.86 14.42 -3.21
CA ALA A 512 -25.67 14.92 -4.57
C ALA A 512 -27.06 15.06 -5.19
N THR A 513 -27.46 16.29 -5.55
CA THR A 513 -28.72 16.68 -6.23
C THR A 513 -29.98 16.85 -5.36
N ALA A 514 -30.13 18.02 -4.72
CA ALA A 514 -31.38 18.81 -4.63
C ALA A 514 -31.21 20.00 -3.64
N ARG A 515 -31.53 21.20 -4.09
CA ARG A 515 -31.47 22.47 -3.34
C ARG A 515 -32.23 22.43 -1.99
N ALA A 516 -31.64 23.09 -0.98
CA ALA A 516 -32.20 23.62 0.29
C ALA A 516 -32.28 22.67 1.53
N PRO A 517 -32.36 23.20 2.78
CA PRO A 517 -31.23 23.62 3.61
C PRO A 517 -31.10 22.84 4.95
N SER A 518 -29.87 22.84 5.50
CA SER A 518 -29.45 22.61 6.91
C SER A 518 -30.03 21.44 7.74
N SER A 519 -29.15 20.56 8.25
CA SER A 519 -29.30 19.99 9.61
C SER A 519 -28.00 19.38 10.18
N ARG A 520 -27.46 20.07 11.19
CA ARG A 520 -26.81 19.64 12.44
C ARG A 520 -25.93 18.37 12.43
N GLY A 521 -24.61 18.58 12.44
CA GLY A 521 -23.62 17.60 12.91
C GLY A 521 -23.76 17.34 14.41
N ARG A 522 -23.83 16.06 14.80
CA ARG A 522 -24.06 15.60 16.18
C ARG A 522 -22.81 15.10 16.92
N SER A 523 -21.63 15.13 16.30
CA SER A 523 -20.38 14.82 16.99
C SER A 523 -19.62 16.10 17.31
N THR A 524 -19.33 16.34 18.59
CA THR A 524 -18.71 17.58 19.10
C THR A 524 -17.19 17.49 19.28
N SER A 525 -16.60 16.29 19.19
CA SER A 525 -15.14 16.11 19.24
C SER A 525 -14.70 14.73 18.74
N GLY A 526 -13.55 14.67 18.05
CA GLY A 526 -12.86 13.43 17.67
C GLY A 526 -11.42 13.46 18.17
N SER A 527 -11.01 12.45 18.93
CA SER A 527 -9.65 12.32 19.46
C SER A 527 -9.04 10.99 18.99
N PRO A 528 -8.10 11.00 18.03
CA PRO A 528 -7.33 9.80 17.71
C PRO A 528 -6.32 9.53 18.84
N SER A 529 -6.30 8.33 19.39
CA SER A 529 -5.26 7.91 20.35
C SER A 529 -4.20 7.07 19.63
N SER A 530 -2.98 7.60 19.48
CA SER A 530 -1.80 6.81 19.11
C SER A 530 -0.95 6.56 20.36
N ARG A 531 -0.73 5.29 20.73
CA ARG A 531 0.31 4.93 21.72
C ARG A 531 1.68 5.14 21.09
N ARG A 532 2.33 6.27 21.37
CA ARG A 532 3.80 6.37 21.27
C ARG A 532 4.40 5.80 22.55
N THR A 533 4.85 4.56 22.50
CA THR A 533 5.76 4.00 23.51
C THR A 533 7.16 4.56 23.26
N ALA A 534 7.53 5.62 23.98
CA ALA A 534 8.93 6.02 24.10
C ALA A 534 9.61 5.18 25.21
N PRO A 535 10.80 4.61 25.00
CA PRO A 535 11.49 3.87 26.04
C PRO A 535 12.05 4.84 27.09
N GLY A 536 11.63 4.66 28.33
CA GLY A 536 12.08 5.44 29.48
C GLY A 536 13.56 5.21 29.81
N ARG A 537 14.33 6.28 29.95
CA ARG A 537 15.64 6.26 30.61
C ARG A 537 15.46 6.06 32.12
N PRO A 538 16.29 5.23 32.80
CA PRO A 538 16.25 5.11 34.25
C PRO A 538 16.91 6.34 34.90
N GLY A 539 16.11 7.12 35.63
CA GLY A 539 16.59 8.25 36.44
C GLY A 539 17.37 7.75 37.66
N ARG A 540 18.64 8.16 37.76
CA ARG A 540 19.44 8.05 38.99
C ARG A 540 18.89 9.00 40.05
N ARG A 541 18.68 8.46 41.26
CA ARG A 541 18.49 9.21 42.51
C ARG A 541 19.74 10.03 42.83
N ALA A 542 19.54 11.30 43.17
CA ALA A 542 20.33 12.02 44.16
C ALA A 542 19.42 13.03 44.85
N GLY A 543 19.24 12.88 46.16
CA GLY A 543 18.57 13.88 47.00
C GLY A 543 19.57 14.87 47.56
N ALA A 544 19.16 16.13 47.71
CA ALA A 544 19.52 16.99 48.85
C ALA A 544 18.70 18.29 48.82
N THR A 545 18.12 18.56 49.98
CA THR A 545 17.50 19.76 50.55
C THR A 545 18.13 21.13 50.24
N SER A 546 17.31 22.17 49.99
CA SER A 546 17.06 23.32 50.91
C SER A 546 16.51 24.60 50.21
N THR A 547 15.36 25.06 50.73
CA THR A 547 14.77 26.41 51.00
C THR A 547 15.18 27.68 50.19
N PRO A 548 14.27 28.68 50.02
CA PRO A 548 14.24 29.60 48.89
C PRO A 548 14.70 31.04 49.19
N ALA A 549 14.95 31.83 48.14
CA ALA A 549 15.09 33.28 48.24
C ALA A 549 14.29 34.01 47.14
N ARG A 550 13.38 34.87 47.61
CA ARG A 550 12.80 36.06 46.96
C ARG A 550 13.95 36.97 46.46
N THR A 551 13.85 37.81 45.42
CA THR A 551 12.96 38.97 45.23
C THR A 551 13.28 39.68 43.88
N THR A 552 12.28 40.36 43.28
CA THR A 552 12.33 41.61 42.44
C THR A 552 13.16 41.61 41.14
N GLY A 553 12.76 42.18 39.99
CA GLY A 553 11.68 43.08 39.61
C GLY A 553 12.17 44.10 38.56
N SER A 554 11.33 44.39 37.55
CA SER A 554 11.34 45.55 36.61
C SER A 554 12.29 45.52 35.39
N ARG A 555 11.75 45.51 34.14
CA ARG A 555 11.50 46.62 33.15
C ARG A 555 12.81 47.15 32.53
N THR A 556 13.03 47.23 31.20
CA THR A 556 12.36 48.01 30.12
C THR A 556 12.93 47.55 28.75
N ALA A 557 12.14 47.23 27.72
CA ALA A 557 11.70 48.06 26.59
C ALA A 557 12.80 48.78 25.75
N ALA A 558 13.04 48.34 24.50
CA ALA A 558 12.80 49.12 23.25
C ALA A 558 13.52 48.50 22.01
N PRO A 559 13.01 48.73 20.77
CA PRO A 559 13.33 47.94 19.57
C PRO A 559 14.32 48.65 18.63
N ARG A 560 14.95 47.89 17.71
CA ARG A 560 15.67 48.48 16.56
C ARG A 560 15.25 47.87 15.21
N THR A 561 14.76 48.82 14.41
CA THR A 561 14.44 48.91 12.99
C THR A 561 15.39 48.26 11.97
N ARG A 562 14.77 47.70 10.93
CA ARG A 562 15.00 47.83 9.47
C ARG A 562 16.43 47.97 8.93
N GLY A 563 16.75 47.07 7.99
CA GLY A 563 17.79 47.28 6.96
C GLY A 563 17.91 46.10 5.98
N ARG A 564 17.16 46.14 4.88
CA ARG A 564 17.48 45.49 3.58
C ARG A 564 17.78 46.66 2.60
N PRO A 565 18.31 46.46 1.37
CA PRO A 565 18.90 45.28 0.74
C PRO A 565 20.23 45.59 -0.02
N THR A 566 20.90 44.60 -0.61
CA THR A 566 21.24 44.51 -2.06
C THR A 566 22.21 43.35 -2.36
N ARG A 567 21.89 42.58 -3.43
CA ARG A 567 22.73 42.04 -4.55
C ARG A 567 24.21 41.70 -4.24
N ARG A 568 24.84 40.62 -4.74
CA ARG A 568 24.78 39.98 -6.07
C ARG A 568 25.69 38.71 -6.05
N ARG A 569 25.33 37.69 -6.84
CA ARG A 569 26.18 36.68 -7.53
C ARG A 569 27.65 36.55 -7.11
N ARG A 570 28.03 35.35 -6.67
CA ARG A 570 28.82 34.39 -7.45
C ARG A 570 28.34 32.99 -7.15
#